data_AF-A0A8T4ZVV3-F1
#
_entry.id   AF-A0A8T4ZVV3-F1
#
_cell.length_a   1.000
_cell.length_b   1.000
_cell.length_c   1.000
_cell.angle_alpha   90.00
_cell.angle_beta   90.00
_cell.angle_gamma   90.00
#
_symmetry.space_group_name_H-M   'P 1'
#
loop_
_entity.id
_entity.type
_entity.pdbx_description
1 polymer ?
#
loop_
_entity_poly.entity_id
_entity_poly.type
_entity_poly.pdbx_seq_one_letter_code
_entity_poly.pdbx_strand_id
1 'polypeptide(L)'
;MPRFVVQRHHATHLHYDFRLEMNGVLKSWAVPKEPPTQPGVRRLAVMVEDHPISYIDFEGIIPEGMYGAGKVEIWDKGAYTLKSRSANKIEFKLYGEKMRGDYTLIMFKGDKNWLLIKRKA
;
A
#
# COMPACT_ATOMS: atom_id res chain seq x y z
N MET A 1 12.20 -12.60 -3.62
CA MET A 1 11.53 -11.57 -4.45
C MET A 1 10.93 -10.53 -3.51
N PRO A 2 10.96 -9.24 -3.86
CA PRO A 2 10.34 -8.19 -3.04
C PRO A 2 8.85 -8.48 -2.78
N ARG A 3 8.39 -8.24 -1.56
CA ARG A 3 7.00 -8.47 -1.15
C ARG A 3 6.19 -7.18 -1.06
N PHE A 4 4.87 -7.31 -1.15
CA PHE A 4 3.92 -6.26 -0.82
C PHE A 4 2.90 -6.79 0.17
N VAL A 5 2.30 -5.87 0.92
CA VAL A 5 1.14 -6.15 1.76
C VAL A 5 0.13 -5.01 1.66
N VAL A 6 -1.13 -5.36 1.80
CA VAL A 6 -2.21 -4.44 2.10
C VAL A 6 -2.78 -4.84 3.45
N GLN A 7 -2.70 -3.95 4.43
CA GLN A 7 -3.33 -4.14 5.73
C GLN A 7 -4.63 -3.35 5.79
N ARG A 8 -5.75 -3.99 6.16
CA ARG A 8 -6.98 -3.30 6.53
C ARG A 8 -6.82 -2.82 7.96
N HIS A 9 -6.94 -1.51 8.14
CA HIS A 9 -6.66 -0.85 9.40
C HIS A 9 -7.92 -0.14 9.92
N HIS A 10 -8.51 -0.71 10.98
CA HIS A 10 -9.63 -0.15 11.72
C HIS A 10 -9.09 0.75 12.84
N ALA A 11 -8.59 1.93 12.47
CA ALA A 11 -8.22 3.00 13.40
C ALA A 11 -9.44 3.89 13.70
N THR A 12 -9.23 5.19 13.93
CA THR A 12 -10.34 6.18 14.01
C THR A 12 -11.25 6.15 12.79
N HIS A 13 -10.65 5.90 11.61
CA HIS A 13 -11.36 5.65 10.37
C HIS A 13 -10.80 4.38 9.73
N LEU A 14 -11.69 3.61 9.12
CA LEU A 14 -11.32 2.48 8.29
C LEU A 14 -10.49 2.97 7.09
N HIS A 15 -9.30 2.42 6.93
CA HIS A 15 -8.45 2.64 5.76
C HIS A 15 -7.62 1.38 5.48
N TYR A 16 -6.81 1.44 4.42
CA TYR A 16 -5.96 0.35 3.98
C TYR A 16 -4.53 0.84 3.84
N ASP A 17 -3.59 0.24 4.54
CA ASP A 17 -2.17 0.53 4.41
C ASP A 17 -1.57 -0.32 3.29
N PHE A 18 -1.24 0.31 2.17
CA PHE A 18 -0.53 -0.32 1.06
C PHE A 18 0.98 -0.16 1.23
N ARG A 19 1.72 -1.26 1.18
CA ARG A 19 3.16 -1.26 1.44
C ARG A 19 3.93 -2.06 0.41
N LEU A 20 5.08 -1.53 0.00
CA LEU A 20 6.05 -2.18 -0.89
C LEU A 20 7.39 -2.34 -0.16
N GLU A 21 7.90 -3.57 -0.08
CA GLU A 21 9.26 -3.85 0.38
C GLU A 21 10.27 -3.30 -0.63
N MET A 22 11.05 -2.29 -0.24
CA MET A 22 11.95 -1.59 -1.13
C MET A 22 13.08 -0.93 -0.33
N ASN A 23 14.33 -1.14 -0.76
CA ASN A 23 15.52 -0.55 -0.13
C ASN A 23 15.61 -0.81 1.39
N GLY A 24 15.30 -2.04 1.84
CA GLY A 24 15.41 -2.42 3.26
C GLY A 24 14.27 -1.97 4.17
N VAL A 25 13.23 -1.33 3.63
CA VAL A 25 12.07 -0.83 4.38
C VAL A 25 10.76 -1.12 3.64
N LEU A 26 9.63 -0.89 4.31
CA LEU A 26 8.30 -0.87 3.69
C LEU A 26 7.93 0.57 3.33
N LYS A 27 8.02 0.91 2.05
CA LYS A 27 7.46 2.17 1.53
C LYS A 27 5.94 2.07 1.63
N SER A 28 5.33 3.04 2.30
CA SER A 28 3.96 2.89 2.81
C SER A 28 3.05 4.05 2.39
N TRP A 29 1.80 3.71 2.09
CA TRP A 29 0.74 4.66 1.78
C TRP A 29 -0.57 4.25 2.45
N ALA A 30 -1.21 5.20 3.14
CA ALA A 30 -2.58 5.05 3.62
C ALA A 30 -3.57 5.30 2.47
N VAL A 31 -4.44 4.34 2.20
CA VAL A 31 -5.47 4.36 1.16
C VAL A 31 -6.84 4.39 1.85
N PRO A 32 -7.57 5.52 1.85
CA PRO A 32 -8.82 5.66 2.63
C PRO A 32 -9.98 4.75 2.21
N LYS A 33 -9.88 4.11 1.05
CA LYS A 33 -10.89 3.20 0.50
C LYS A 33 -10.21 1.95 0.00
N GLU A 34 -10.97 0.88 -0.19
CA GLU A 34 -10.44 -0.38 -0.70
C GLU A 34 -9.59 -0.16 -1.98
N PRO A 35 -8.35 -0.72 -2.03
CA PRO A 35 -7.47 -0.60 -3.18
C PRO A 35 -8.13 -1.08 -4.48
N PRO A 36 -7.77 -0.50 -5.64
CA PRO A 36 -8.45 -0.80 -6.90
C PRO A 36 -8.09 -2.21 -7.37
N THR A 37 -9.05 -3.15 -7.37
CA THR A 37 -8.85 -4.50 -7.93
C THR A 37 -9.18 -4.59 -9.42
N GLN A 38 -9.86 -3.57 -9.96
CA GLN A 38 -10.25 -3.44 -11.37
C GLN A 38 -9.71 -2.16 -12.02
N PRO A 39 -9.39 -2.17 -13.33
CA PRO A 39 -9.00 -0.96 -14.05
C PRO A 39 -10.11 0.09 -14.07
N GLY A 40 -9.73 1.36 -14.26
CA GLY A 40 -10.69 2.48 -14.32
C GLY A 40 -10.99 3.12 -12.96
N VAL A 41 -10.69 2.43 -11.86
CA VAL A 41 -10.77 2.99 -10.51
C VAL A 41 -9.44 3.64 -10.12
N ARG A 42 -9.51 4.88 -9.62
CA ARG A 42 -8.36 5.60 -9.03
C ARG A 42 -8.60 5.75 -7.53
N ARG A 43 -7.57 5.51 -6.72
CA ARG A 43 -7.61 5.70 -5.26
C ARG A 43 -6.55 6.69 -4.83
N LEU A 44 -6.93 7.61 -3.92
CA LEU A 44 -5.96 8.40 -3.17
C LEU A 44 -5.12 7.45 -2.32
N ALA A 45 -3.81 7.63 -2.36
CA ALA A 45 -2.82 6.94 -1.54
C ALA A 45 -1.91 8.02 -0.93
N VAL A 46 -2.00 8.21 0.38
CA VAL A 46 -1.24 9.23 1.11
C VAL A 46 0.03 8.59 1.65
N MET A 47 1.19 9.09 1.26
CA MET A 47 2.48 8.57 1.76
C MET A 47 2.58 8.79 3.27
N VAL A 48 2.97 7.74 3.98
CA VAL A 48 3.23 7.74 5.42
C VAL A 48 4.67 7.29 5.69
N GLU A 49 5.09 7.28 6.94
CA GLU A 49 6.44 6.89 7.33
C GLU A 49 6.79 5.47 6.84
N ASP A 50 8.08 5.26 6.59
CA ASP A 50 8.61 3.92 6.30
C ASP A 50 8.38 3.00 7.49
N HIS A 51 8.04 1.74 7.22
CA HIS A 51 7.88 0.72 8.27
C HIS A 51 8.99 -0.33 8.18
N PRO A 52 9.36 -0.98 9.29
CA PRO A 52 10.33 -2.07 9.26
C PRO A 52 9.79 -3.27 8.47
N ILE A 53 10.68 -4.02 7.79
CA ILE A 53 10.28 -5.19 6.98
C ILE A 53 9.52 -6.23 7.82
N SER A 54 9.86 -6.38 9.10
CA SER A 54 9.18 -7.29 10.02
C SER A 54 7.68 -6.99 10.17
N TYR A 55 7.25 -5.76 9.89
CA TYR A 55 5.85 -5.35 10.00
C TYR A 55 4.96 -5.89 8.88
N ILE A 56 5.55 -6.45 7.81
CA ILE A 56 4.80 -6.92 6.64
C ILE A 56 3.87 -8.10 6.95
N ASP A 57 4.18 -8.87 7.98
CA ASP A 57 3.41 -10.03 8.44
C ASP A 57 2.61 -9.73 9.70
N PHE A 58 2.54 -8.45 10.14
CA PHE A 58 1.82 -8.06 11.34
C PHE A 58 0.30 -8.07 11.14
N GLU A 59 -0.39 -8.75 12.06
CA GLU A 59 -1.83 -8.71 12.30
C GLU A 59 -2.07 -8.64 13.80
N GLY A 60 -3.04 -7.84 14.23
CA GLY A 60 -3.32 -7.69 15.65
C GLY A 60 -4.05 -6.39 15.99
N ILE A 61 -4.01 -6.02 17.27
CA ILE A 61 -4.58 -4.78 17.77
C ILE A 61 -3.44 -3.92 18.30
N ILE A 62 -3.32 -2.71 17.76
CA ILE A 62 -2.42 -1.69 18.29
C ILE A 62 -3.17 -0.97 19.41
N PRO A 63 -2.62 -0.93 20.64
CA PRO A 63 -3.29 -0.34 21.80
C PRO A 63 -3.69 1.11 21.57
N GLU A 64 -4.79 1.53 22.21
CA GLU A 64 -5.21 2.94 22.23
C GLU A 64 -4.11 3.84 22.81
N GLY A 65 -4.02 5.07 22.29
CA GLY A 65 -2.98 6.03 22.67
C GLY A 65 -1.64 5.83 21.96
N MET A 66 -1.43 4.72 21.26
CA MET A 66 -0.25 4.49 20.42
C MET A 66 -0.45 5.06 19.01
N TYR A 67 0.65 5.39 18.33
CA TYR A 67 0.62 5.76 16.92
C TYR A 67 0.09 4.57 16.09
N GLY A 68 -0.95 4.80 15.30
CA GLY A 68 -1.62 3.75 14.55
C GLY A 68 -2.54 2.85 15.40
N ALA A 69 -3.06 3.33 16.54
CA ALA A 69 -4.04 2.58 17.33
C ALA A 69 -5.22 2.07 16.47
N GLY A 70 -5.56 0.79 16.64
CA GLY A 70 -6.58 0.14 15.84
C GLY A 70 -6.32 -1.33 15.57
N LYS A 71 -7.33 -2.01 15.00
CA LYS A 71 -7.18 -3.40 14.54
C LYS A 71 -6.53 -3.40 13.15
N VAL A 72 -5.50 -4.20 12.97
CA VAL A 72 -4.76 -4.41 11.72
C VAL A 72 -4.94 -5.85 11.28
N GLU A 73 -5.41 -6.05 10.05
CA GLU A 73 -5.62 -7.37 9.44
C GLU A 73 -5.00 -7.38 8.04
N ILE A 74 -4.39 -8.48 7.61
CA ILE A 74 -3.87 -8.59 6.24
C ILE A 74 -5.06 -8.75 5.30
N TRP A 75 -5.26 -7.76 4.44
CA TRP A 75 -6.29 -7.80 3.40
C TRP A 75 -5.80 -8.50 2.14
N ASP A 76 -4.53 -8.27 1.75
CA ASP A 76 -3.88 -8.99 0.65
C ASP A 76 -2.36 -8.96 0.85
N LYS A 77 -1.66 -9.95 0.31
CA LYS A 77 -0.19 -10.01 0.34
C LYS A 77 0.33 -10.80 -0.84
N GLY A 78 1.58 -10.57 -1.20
CA GLY A 78 2.23 -11.36 -2.23
C GLY A 78 3.59 -10.83 -2.64
N ALA A 79 4.13 -11.39 -3.71
CA ALA A 79 5.32 -10.86 -4.36
C ALA A 79 4.96 -9.68 -5.27
N TYR A 80 5.94 -8.86 -5.60
CA TYR A 80 5.83 -7.90 -6.69
C TYR A 80 7.11 -7.80 -7.52
N THR A 81 6.98 -7.30 -8.75
CA THR A 81 8.10 -6.91 -9.59
C THR A 81 8.04 -5.41 -9.81
N LEU A 82 9.11 -4.70 -9.45
CA LEU A 82 9.26 -3.29 -9.81
C LEU A 82 9.55 -3.18 -11.31
N LYS A 83 8.82 -2.34 -12.02
CA LYS A 83 9.06 -2.05 -13.46
C LYS A 83 9.83 -0.76 -13.66
N SER A 84 9.44 0.30 -12.96
CA SER A 84 10.10 1.61 -13.05
C SER A 84 9.86 2.41 -11.78
N ARG A 85 10.78 3.30 -11.43
CA ARG A 85 10.64 4.23 -10.30
C ARG A 85 11.33 5.55 -10.63
N SER A 86 10.59 6.64 -10.44
CA SER A 86 11.08 8.02 -10.40
C SER A 86 10.63 8.68 -9.10
N ALA A 87 10.96 9.97 -8.90
CA ALA A 87 10.54 10.73 -7.73
C ALA A 87 9.02 10.83 -7.57
N ASN A 88 8.27 10.84 -8.68
CA ASN A 88 6.83 11.10 -8.71
C ASN A 88 5.99 9.96 -9.32
N LYS A 89 6.62 8.84 -9.70
CA LYS A 89 5.93 7.70 -10.33
C LYS A 89 6.60 6.38 -9.96
N ILE A 90 5.79 5.38 -9.63
CA ILE A 90 6.26 4.00 -9.38
C ILE A 90 5.37 3.05 -10.17
N GLU A 91 5.96 2.23 -11.03
CA GLU A 91 5.25 1.20 -11.81
C GLU A 91 5.72 -0.18 -11.37
N PHE A 92 4.75 -1.06 -11.11
CA PHE A 92 5.03 -2.37 -10.55
C PHE A 92 3.93 -3.36 -10.95
N LYS A 93 4.29 -4.64 -10.93
CA LYS A 93 3.36 -5.75 -11.13
C LYS A 93 3.17 -6.50 -9.81
N LEU A 94 1.92 -6.62 -9.36
CA LEU A 94 1.56 -7.33 -8.14
C LEU A 94 1.13 -8.77 -8.42
N TYR A 95 1.54 -9.68 -7.54
CA TYR A 95 1.18 -11.10 -7.55
C TYR A 95 0.50 -11.48 -6.22
N GLY A 96 -0.58 -10.77 -5.87
CA GLY A 96 -1.41 -11.10 -4.69
C GLY A 96 -2.57 -12.03 -5.01
N GLU A 97 -3.46 -12.21 -4.04
CA GLU A 97 -4.72 -12.92 -4.24
C GLU A 97 -5.79 -12.00 -4.84
N LYS A 98 -5.91 -10.78 -4.30
CA LYS A 98 -6.90 -9.79 -4.72
C LYS A 98 -6.33 -8.80 -5.72
N MET A 99 -5.15 -8.26 -5.43
CA MET A 99 -4.43 -7.33 -6.29
C MET A 99 -3.44 -8.06 -7.17
N ARG A 100 -3.85 -8.28 -8.43
CA ARG A 100 -3.04 -8.92 -9.48
C ARG A 100 -2.84 -8.01 -10.69
N GLY A 101 -1.69 -8.11 -11.34
CA GLY A 101 -1.39 -7.42 -12.59
C GLY A 101 -0.65 -6.10 -12.39
N ASP A 102 -0.73 -5.22 -13.38
CA ASP A 102 0.06 -3.99 -13.42
C ASP A 102 -0.61 -2.82 -12.71
N TYR A 103 0.19 -2.12 -11.90
CA TYR A 103 -0.24 -0.98 -11.10
C TYR A 103 0.72 0.19 -11.26
N THR A 104 0.22 1.37 -10.92
CA THR A 104 1.04 2.57 -10.84
C THR A 104 0.61 3.44 -9.66
N LEU A 105 1.62 3.96 -8.97
CA LEU A 105 1.50 5.09 -8.06
C LEU A 105 2.00 6.34 -8.79
N ILE A 106 1.19 7.40 -8.84
CA ILE A 106 1.56 8.70 -9.43
C ILE A 106 1.30 9.82 -8.42
N MET A 107 2.31 10.62 -8.09
CA MET A 107 2.17 11.80 -7.25
C MET A 107 1.39 12.88 -8.02
N PHE A 108 0.37 13.47 -7.41
CA PHE A 108 -0.50 14.44 -8.11
C PHE A 108 -0.69 15.78 -7.39
N LYS A 109 -0.34 15.88 -6.09
CA LYS A 109 -0.44 17.15 -5.33
C LYS A 109 0.48 17.16 -4.12
N GLY A 110 1.38 18.15 -4.06
CA GLY A 110 2.39 18.22 -3.01
C GLY A 110 3.38 17.06 -3.10
N ASP A 111 3.95 16.68 -1.97
CA ASP A 111 4.96 15.61 -1.82
C ASP A 111 4.37 14.27 -1.30
N LYS A 112 3.23 14.32 -0.62
CA LYS A 112 2.63 13.14 0.03
C LYS A 112 1.42 12.52 -0.68
N ASN A 113 0.75 13.20 -1.62
CA ASN A 113 -0.48 12.67 -2.22
C ASN A 113 -0.24 11.96 -3.55
N TRP A 114 -0.59 10.67 -3.58
CA TRP A 114 -0.45 9.80 -4.73
C TRP A 114 -1.80 9.25 -5.20
N LEU A 115 -1.84 8.80 -6.43
CA LEU A 115 -2.92 8.00 -7.00
C LEU A 115 -2.43 6.58 -7.22
N LEU A 116 -3.09 5.62 -6.57
CA LEU A 116 -2.95 4.20 -6.84
C LEU A 116 -3.94 3.80 -7.93
N ILE A 117 -3.43 3.24 -9.02
CA ILE A 117 -4.20 2.94 -10.23
C ILE A 117 -3.83 1.54 -10.73
N LYS A 118 -4.84 0.69 -10.96
CA LYS A 118 -4.67 -0.54 -11.72
C LYS A 118 -4.65 -0.22 -13.22
N ARG A 119 -3.64 -0.69 -13.93
CA ARG A 119 -3.52 -0.54 -15.39
C ARG A 119 -4.45 -1.51 -16.11
N LYS A 120 -4.93 -1.11 -17.29
CA LYS A 120 -5.58 -2.05 -18.20
C LYS A 120 -4.51 -3.05 -18.66
N ALA A 121 -4.87 -4.33 -18.63
CA ALA A 121 -4.05 -5.39 -19.19
C ALA A 121 -3.93 -5.21 -20.71
#